data_AF-A0A934WME6-F1
#
_entry.id   AF-A0A934WME6-F1
#
_cell.length_a   1.000
_cell.length_b   1.000
_cell.length_c   1.000
_cell.angle_alpha   90.00
_cell.angle_beta   90.00
_cell.angle_gamma   90.00
#
_symmetry.space_group_name_H-M   'P 1'
#
loop_
_entity.id
_entity.type
_entity.pdbx_description
1 polymer ?
#
loop_
_entity_poly.entity_id
_entity_poly.type
_entity_poly.pdbx_seq_one_letter_code
_entity_poly.pdbx_strand_id
1 'polypeptide(L)'
;MNRNFALALCFASASIGTAFADDITIDPTPFVSTASRAQVMAELKAFQASGVNPWADDYNQLAQVHSTKTRAEVTAAYLASRNEVAALDAEDSGSAYLTRVAARRDHSTELAVMERAQGE
;
A
#
# COMPACT_ATOMS: atom_id res chain seq x y z
N MET A 1 21.04 5.81 28.91
CA MET A 1 20.39 4.57 28.41
C MET A 1 19.35 5.02 27.39
N ASN A 2 19.47 4.84 26.09
CA ASN A 2 19.72 3.60 25.34
C ASN A 2 20.53 3.89 24.06
N ARG A 3 21.83 3.55 24.07
CA ARG A 3 22.78 3.76 22.97
C ARG A 3 22.91 2.54 22.04
N ASN A 4 21.96 1.61 22.13
CA ASN A 4 22.16 0.25 21.60
C ASN A 4 21.46 -0.01 20.25
N PHE A 5 20.75 0.97 19.67
CA PHE A 5 20.07 0.77 18.38
C PHE A 5 20.93 1.11 17.15
N ALA A 6 22.15 1.63 17.33
CA ALA A 6 23.01 2.06 16.23
C ALA A 6 23.97 0.97 15.69
N LEU A 7 24.01 -0.22 16.28
CA LEU A 7 25.02 -1.25 15.97
C LEU A 7 24.53 -2.42 15.11
N ALA A 8 23.24 -2.51 14.78
CA ALA A 8 22.69 -3.67 14.07
C ALA A 8 22.65 -3.55 12.53
N LEU A 9 23.03 -2.40 11.96
CA LEU A 9 22.84 -2.13 10.52
C LEU A 9 24.06 -2.44 9.62
N CYS A 10 25.21 -2.81 10.18
CA CYS A 10 26.48 -2.83 9.43
C CYS A 10 26.93 -4.18 8.82
N PHE A 11 26.12 -5.25 8.84
CA PHE A 11 26.57 -6.58 8.38
C PHE A 11 25.93 -7.14 7.09
N ALA A 12 25.04 -6.41 6.41
CA ALA A 12 24.25 -6.98 5.31
C ALA A 12 24.79 -6.74 3.88
N SER A 13 25.97 -6.13 3.70
CA SER A 13 26.40 -5.62 2.37
C SER A 13 27.51 -6.42 1.66
N ALA A 14 27.91 -7.59 2.15
CA ALA A 14 29.17 -8.23 1.71
C ALA A 14 29.05 -9.32 0.62
N SER A 15 27.95 -9.38 -0.14
CA SER A 15 27.87 -10.36 -1.24
C SER A 15 27.12 -9.82 -2.47
N ILE A 16 27.64 -8.75 -3.08
CA ILE A 16 27.32 -8.43 -4.48
C ILE A 16 28.38 -9.14 -5.33
N GLY A 17 28.17 -10.44 -5.55
CA GLY A 17 28.94 -11.19 -6.55
C GLY A 17 28.41 -10.83 -7.94
N THR A 18 29.32 -10.46 -8.85
CA THR A 18 29.00 -10.34 -10.28
C THR A 18 28.67 -11.71 -10.84
N ALA A 19 27.41 -11.97 -11.17
CA ALA A 19 27.02 -13.18 -11.89
C ALA A 19 27.29 -12.99 -13.39
N PHE A 20 28.42 -13.52 -13.86
CA PHE A 20 28.62 -13.75 -15.29
C PHE A 20 27.98 -15.08 -15.65
N ALA A 21 27.31 -15.16 -16.81
CA ALA A 21 26.89 -16.44 -17.35
C ALA A 21 28.16 -17.24 -17.69
N ASP A 22 28.43 -18.27 -16.89
CA ASP A 22 29.54 -19.20 -17.10
C ASP A 22 29.23 -20.13 -18.29
N ASP A 23 30.24 -20.87 -18.72
CA ASP A 23 30.16 -21.88 -19.79
C ASP A 23 28.91 -22.78 -19.62
N ILE A 24 28.26 -23.13 -20.74
CA ILE A 24 27.03 -23.96 -20.76
C ILE A 24 27.32 -25.43 -20.37
N THR A 25 28.56 -25.74 -20.01
CA THR A 25 28.96 -27.06 -19.56
C THR A 25 28.17 -27.44 -18.30
N ILE A 26 27.63 -28.66 -18.32
CA ILE A 26 26.87 -29.22 -17.21
C ILE A 26 27.81 -29.28 -16.01
N ASP A 27 27.48 -28.55 -14.94
CA ASP A 27 28.19 -28.62 -13.66
C ASP A 27 28.12 -30.07 -13.14
N PRO A 28 29.26 -30.79 -13.08
CA PRO A 28 29.28 -32.17 -12.61
C PRO A 28 29.22 -32.25 -11.08
N THR A 29 29.25 -31.13 -10.36
CA THR A 29 29.24 -31.12 -8.90
C THR A 29 27.82 -31.35 -8.36
N PRO A 30 27.61 -32.39 -7.54
CA PRO A 30 26.32 -32.59 -6.90
C PRO A 30 26.03 -31.46 -5.91
N PHE A 31 24.85 -30.87 -5.99
CA PHE A 31 24.38 -29.96 -4.95
C PHE A 31 24.23 -30.70 -3.62
N VAL A 32 24.98 -30.27 -2.60
CA VAL A 32 24.86 -30.76 -1.23
C VAL A 32 24.38 -29.61 -0.35
N SER A 33 23.11 -29.65 0.05
CA SER A 33 22.57 -28.66 0.99
C SER A 33 23.29 -28.75 2.34
N THR A 34 23.71 -27.61 2.87
CA THR A 34 24.22 -27.48 4.24
C THR A 34 23.10 -27.25 5.26
N ALA A 35 21.86 -27.04 4.81
CA ALA A 35 20.72 -26.83 5.67
C ALA A 35 20.19 -28.15 6.25
N SER A 36 19.94 -28.16 7.55
CA SER A 36 19.22 -29.25 8.20
C SER A 36 17.76 -29.29 7.73
N ARG A 37 17.13 -30.46 7.80
CA ARG A 37 15.70 -30.61 7.51
C ARG A 37 14.82 -29.65 8.32
N ALA A 38 15.17 -29.41 9.58
CA ALA A 38 14.43 -28.49 10.43
C ALA A 38 14.49 -27.04 9.91
N GLN A 39 15.65 -26.61 9.41
CA GLN A 39 15.83 -25.29 8.79
C GLN A 39 15.00 -25.16 7.51
N VAL A 40 15.06 -26.15 6.62
CA VAL A 40 14.26 -26.14 5.37
C VAL A 40 12.76 -26.06 5.66
N MET A 41 12.28 -26.82 6.64
CA MET A 41 10.85 -26.76 7.03
C MET A 41 10.46 -25.41 7.64
N ALA A 42 11.36 -24.79 8.40
CA ALA A 42 11.13 -23.46 8.96
C ALA A 42 11.06 -22.39 7.86
N GLU A 43 11.97 -22.44 6.88
CA GLU A 43 11.98 -21.54 5.72
C GLU A 43 10.74 -21.72 4.85
N LEU A 44 10.34 -22.97 4.57
CA LEU A 44 9.12 -23.25 3.82
C LEU A 44 7.88 -22.69 4.52
N LYS A 45 7.79 -22.86 5.86
CA LYS A 45 6.67 -22.32 6.64
C LYS A 45 6.66 -20.79 6.63
N ALA A 46 7.81 -20.15 6.73
CA ALA A 46 7.94 -18.70 6.65
C ALA A 46 7.52 -18.19 5.25
N PHE A 47 7.94 -18.87 4.18
CA PHE A 47 7.54 -18.55 2.81
C PHE A 47 6.03 -18.69 2.62
N GLN A 48 5.42 -19.78 3.08
CA GLN A 48 3.97 -19.98 3.01
C GLN A 48 3.20 -18.89 3.76
N ALA A 49 3.71 -18.44 4.91
CA ALA A 49 3.10 -17.37 5.69
C ALA A 49 3.25 -15.97 5.04
N SER A 50 4.24 -15.79 4.15
CA SER A 50 4.50 -14.50 3.51
C SER A 50 3.44 -14.08 2.49
N GLY A 51 2.67 -15.03 1.96
CA GLY A 51 1.67 -14.78 0.91
C GLY A 51 2.27 -14.46 -0.46
N VAL A 52 3.59 -14.59 -0.63
CA VAL A 52 4.29 -14.41 -1.92
C VAL A 52 3.93 -15.55 -2.86
N ASN A 53 3.56 -15.22 -4.10
CA ASN A 53 3.32 -16.21 -5.15
C ASN A 53 4.67 -16.72 -5.70
N PRO A 54 5.03 -18.01 -5.52
CA PRO A 54 6.29 -18.57 -6.03
C PRO A 54 6.37 -18.65 -7.56
N TRP A 55 5.24 -18.53 -8.25
CA TRP A 55 5.15 -18.57 -9.71
C TRP A 55 4.82 -17.20 -10.31
N ALA A 56 5.09 -16.11 -9.58
CA ALA A 56 4.95 -14.78 -10.13
C ALA A 56 6.08 -14.52 -11.13
N ASP A 57 5.73 -14.36 -12.39
CA ASP A 57 6.68 -13.99 -13.45
C ASP A 57 7.05 -12.49 -13.42
N ASP A 58 6.25 -11.68 -12.70
CA ASP A 58 6.41 -10.24 -12.58
C ASP A 58 6.30 -9.73 -11.13
N TYR A 59 6.94 -8.58 -10.88
CA TYR A 59 6.88 -7.88 -9.60
C TYR A 59 5.52 -7.20 -9.37
N ASN A 60 4.79 -7.58 -8.32
CA ASN A 60 3.56 -6.92 -7.92
C ASN A 60 3.85 -5.63 -7.12
N GLN A 61 3.80 -4.48 -7.80
CA GLN A 61 4.00 -3.16 -7.18
C GLN A 61 2.96 -2.82 -6.11
N LEU A 62 1.80 -3.47 -6.13
CA LEU A 62 0.71 -3.27 -5.18
C LEU A 62 0.72 -4.30 -4.04
N ALA A 63 1.75 -5.17 -3.95
CA ALA A 63 1.81 -6.24 -2.95
C ALA A 63 1.68 -5.76 -1.49
N GLN A 64 2.09 -4.52 -1.22
CA GLN A 64 2.02 -3.91 0.11
C GLN A 64 0.81 -2.98 0.29
N VAL A 65 0.03 -2.75 -0.77
CA VAL A 65 -1.12 -1.85 -0.71
C VAL A 65 -2.29 -2.57 -0.09
N HIS A 66 -2.72 -2.10 1.08
CA HIS A 66 -3.90 -2.61 1.76
C HIS A 66 -4.73 -1.45 2.32
N SER A 67 -6.05 -1.65 2.38
CA SER A 67 -6.96 -0.68 2.98
C SER A 67 -6.73 -0.64 4.49
N THR A 68 -6.60 0.55 5.06
CA THR A 68 -6.67 0.77 6.50
C THR A 68 -8.11 0.84 7.03
N LYS A 69 -9.09 0.96 6.13
CA LYS A 69 -10.53 0.98 6.44
C LYS A 69 -11.13 -0.41 6.36
N THR A 70 -12.04 -0.69 7.27
CA THR A 70 -12.93 -1.85 7.20
C THR A 70 -13.91 -1.73 6.03
N ARG A 71 -14.45 -2.87 5.60
CA ARG A 71 -15.47 -2.89 4.55
C ARG A 71 -16.69 -2.05 4.91
N ALA A 72 -17.14 -2.10 6.16
CA ALA A 72 -18.28 -1.33 6.64
C ALA A 72 -18.03 0.19 6.53
N GLU A 73 -16.85 0.66 6.90
CA GLU A 73 -16.46 2.07 6.77
C GLU A 73 -16.38 2.52 5.31
N VAL A 74 -15.85 1.68 4.41
CA VAL A 74 -15.82 1.97 2.98
C VAL A 74 -17.24 2.08 2.41
N THR A 75 -18.12 1.14 2.76
CA THR A 75 -19.53 1.18 2.34
C THR A 75 -20.24 2.42 2.88
N ALA A 76 -20.06 2.74 4.17
CA ALA A 76 -20.65 3.93 4.77
C ALA A 76 -20.16 5.22 4.10
N ALA A 77 -18.86 5.33 3.83
CA ALA A 77 -18.28 6.47 3.13
C ALA A 77 -18.85 6.62 1.72
N TYR A 78 -18.96 5.51 0.96
CA TYR A 78 -19.57 5.53 -0.36
C TYR A 78 -21.05 5.94 -0.32
N LEU A 79 -21.84 5.41 0.62
CA LEU A 79 -23.24 5.79 0.76
C LEU A 79 -23.41 7.28 1.09
N ALA A 80 -22.52 7.84 1.92
CA ALA A 80 -22.51 9.25 2.25
C ALA A 80 -22.19 10.14 1.04
N SER A 81 -21.29 9.71 0.16
CA SER A 81 -20.88 10.45 -1.04
C SER A 81 -21.58 10.00 -2.33
N ARG A 82 -22.57 9.10 -2.26
CA ARG A 82 -23.15 8.43 -3.45
C ARG A 82 -23.66 9.42 -4.51
N ASN A 83 -24.27 10.52 -4.07
CA ASN A 83 -24.84 11.53 -4.97
C ASN A 83 -23.75 12.36 -5.64
N GLU A 84 -22.63 12.57 -4.95
CA GLU A 84 -21.44 13.23 -5.50
C GLU A 84 -20.78 12.36 -6.55
N VAL A 85 -20.57 11.07 -6.25
CA VAL A 85 -20.02 10.09 -7.21
C VAL A 85 -20.89 10.03 -8.46
N ALA A 86 -22.20 9.84 -8.29
CA ALA A 86 -23.15 9.80 -9.41
C ALA A 86 -23.15 11.09 -10.25
N ALA A 87 -22.88 12.25 -9.64
CA ALA A 87 -22.78 13.50 -10.37
C ALA A 87 -21.46 13.64 -11.13
N LEU A 88 -20.33 13.25 -10.52
CA LEU A 88 -19.01 13.32 -11.15
C LEU A 88 -18.87 12.32 -12.31
N ASP A 89 -19.55 11.18 -12.24
CA ASP A 89 -19.60 10.18 -13.32
C ASP A 89 -20.65 10.51 -14.41
N ALA A 90 -21.45 11.56 -14.24
CA ALA A 90 -22.44 11.97 -15.24
C ALA A 90 -21.77 12.65 -16.45
N GLU A 91 -22.53 12.81 -17.54
CA GLU A 91 -22.05 13.40 -18.80
C GLU A 91 -21.43 14.81 -18.62
N ASP A 92 -21.95 15.58 -17.67
CA ASP A 92 -21.50 16.93 -17.33
C ASP A 92 -20.28 16.94 -16.37
N SER A 93 -19.68 15.77 -16.08
CA SER A 93 -18.52 15.62 -15.16
C SER A 93 -18.74 16.28 -13.80
N GLY A 94 -20.00 16.35 -13.36
CA GLY A 94 -20.41 16.99 -12.12
C GLY A 94 -20.38 18.52 -12.10
N SER A 95 -20.25 19.21 -13.25
CA SER A 95 -20.16 20.68 -13.27
C SER A 95 -21.37 21.34 -12.59
N ALA A 96 -22.59 20.91 -12.92
CA ALA A 96 -23.81 21.39 -12.26
C ALA A 96 -23.91 21.02 -10.77
N TYR A 97 -23.31 19.90 -10.34
CA TYR A 97 -23.25 19.53 -8.93
C TYR A 97 -22.28 20.44 -8.17
N LEU A 98 -21.08 20.65 -8.71
CA LEU A 98 -20.05 21.48 -8.11
C LEU A 98 -20.49 22.95 -8.00
N THR A 99 -21.17 23.50 -9.02
CA THR A 99 -21.75 24.85 -8.95
C THR A 99 -22.75 24.97 -7.79
N ARG A 100 -23.62 23.97 -7.60
CA ARG A 100 -24.58 23.96 -6.49
C ARG A 100 -23.91 23.81 -5.13
N VAL A 101 -22.88 22.97 -5.02
CA VAL A 101 -22.11 22.81 -3.78
C VAL A 101 -21.35 24.08 -3.43
N ALA A 102 -20.72 24.74 -4.42
CA ALA A 102 -20.02 26.02 -4.23
C ALA A 102 -20.99 27.10 -3.73
N ALA A 103 -22.14 27.28 -4.39
CA ALA A 103 -23.14 28.25 -3.98
C ALA A 103 -23.66 28.02 -2.54
N ARG A 104 -23.82 26.76 -2.11
CA ARG A 104 -24.22 26.44 -0.73
C ARG A 104 -23.13 26.82 0.28
N ARG A 105 -21.85 26.64 -0.05
CA ARG A 105 -20.72 26.99 0.84
C ARG A 105 -20.62 28.49 1.07
N ASP A 106 -20.77 29.29 0.01
CA ASP A 106 -20.71 30.75 0.10
C ASP A 106 -21.83 31.28 1.01
N HIS A 107 -23.06 30.80 0.81
CA HIS A 107 -24.20 31.22 1.64
C HIS A 107 -24.07 30.81 3.12
N SER A 108 -23.49 29.63 3.38
CA SER A 108 -23.22 29.18 4.75
C SER A 108 -22.20 30.08 5.46
N THR A 109 -21.23 30.59 4.71
CA THR A 109 -20.17 31.46 5.21
C THR A 109 -20.71 32.86 5.54
N GLU A 110 -21.58 33.41 4.68
CA GLU A 110 -22.27 34.68 4.93
C GLU A 110 -23.10 34.63 6.23
N LEU A 111 -23.89 33.57 6.42
CA LEU A 111 -24.70 33.39 7.63
C LEU A 111 -23.83 33.31 8.90
N ALA A 112 -22.72 32.58 8.85
CA ALA A 112 -21.80 32.47 9.98
C ALA A 112 -21.09 33.80 10.33
N VAL A 113 -20.85 34.65 9.33
CA VAL A 113 -20.31 36.01 9.54
C VAL A 113 -21.36 36.95 10.13
N MET A 114 -22.61 36.87 9.67
CA MET A 114 -23.71 37.67 10.21
C MET A 114 -24.08 37.29 11.65
N GLU A 115 -24.06 36.00 11.98
CA GLU A 115 -24.32 35.52 13.35
C GLU A 115 -23.26 36.02 14.34
N ARG A 116 -21.98 36.08 13.93
CA ARG A 116 -20.91 36.67 14.75
C ARG A 116 -21.04 38.18 14.91
N ALA A 117 -21.60 38.88 13.92
CA ALA A 117 -21.80 40.34 13.98
C ALA A 117 -23.00 40.77 14.85
N GLN A 118 -23.88 39.84 15.23
CA GLN A 118 -25.04 40.11 16.09
C GLN A 118 -24.84 39.67 17.57
N GLY A 119 -23.66 39.14 17.90
CA GLY A 119 -23.31 38.66 19.24
C GLY A 119 -22.40 39.58 20.07
N GLU A 120 -22.13 40.80 19.59
CA GLU A 120 -21.48 41.90 20.34
C GLU A 120 -22.49 43.00 20.68
#